data_AF-A0A7K2ZDS9-F1
#
_entry.id   AF-A0A7K2ZDS9-F1
#
_cell.length_a   1.000
_cell.length_b   1.000
_cell.length_c   1.000
_cell.angle_alpha   90.00
_cell.angle_beta   90.00
_cell.angle_gamma   90.00
#
_symmetry.space_group_name_H-M   'P 1'
#
loop_
_entity.id
_entity.type
_entity.pdbx_description
1 polymer ?
#
loop_
_entity_poly.entity_id
_entity_poly.type
_entity_poly.pdbx_seq_one_letter_code
_entity_poly.pdbx_strand_id
1 'polypeptide(L)'
;VRRLADRGIAALVVELGPRFSRLPASIVDAARAAGLPLVQLHREVPFVAVTEEVHTEIVNGHYALLQQAEEVHRRATRALLDGGGVPQVLGILADFTANPVFLETPDGQLLYAASTGTGPVGADPLQVWEGMRGDRAARESPPVGALLVDVPGGGPDTGAVRARLVLLAVSGPLATVHRMAAERAAGLLAVVLMQARQEEELAARGRGDFLTDLAEGRITPEDAPAQARVLGFRPGDTPLLPVVMRLAPELSPSGNWALLARAVLEELASVGVPVLLGVRPVEGRVPLLLGLRSEGERTAVAD
;
A
#
# COMPACT_ATOMS: atom_id res chain seq x y z
N VAL A 1 4.52 -13.57 48.55
CA VAL A 1 4.47 -12.21 47.97
C VAL A 1 5.67 -11.94 47.06
N ARG A 2 6.92 -11.88 47.55
CA ARG A 2 8.11 -11.63 46.71
C ARG A 2 8.19 -12.55 45.47
N ARG A 3 8.13 -13.87 45.66
CA ARG A 3 8.10 -14.86 44.57
C ARG A 3 6.95 -14.67 43.55
N LEU A 4 5.86 -14.01 43.92
CA LEU A 4 4.75 -13.71 43.01
C LEU A 4 5.01 -12.42 42.24
N ALA A 5 5.54 -11.40 42.91
CA ALA A 5 6.00 -10.17 42.27
C ALA A 5 7.11 -10.44 41.24
N ASP A 6 8.06 -11.34 41.57
CA ASP A 6 9.14 -11.77 40.67
C ASP A 6 8.63 -12.43 39.37
N ARG A 7 7.37 -12.89 39.37
CA ARG A 7 6.71 -13.47 38.18
C ARG A 7 5.95 -12.44 37.34
N GLY A 8 6.01 -11.15 37.68
CA GLY A 8 5.41 -10.07 36.89
C GLY A 8 3.88 -10.06 36.90
N ILE A 9 3.24 -10.56 37.96
CA ILE A 9 1.78 -10.50 38.06
C ILE A 9 1.29 -9.06 38.26
N ALA A 10 0.14 -8.71 37.70
CA ALA A 10 -0.42 -7.35 37.78
C ALA A 10 -0.88 -6.96 39.19
N ALA A 11 -1.42 -7.91 39.96
CA ALA A 11 -1.90 -7.70 41.32
C ALA A 11 -2.05 -9.03 42.08
N LEU A 12 -2.13 -8.96 43.41
CA LEU A 12 -2.55 -10.05 44.28
C LEU A 12 -3.91 -9.71 44.89
N VAL A 13 -4.91 -10.56 44.64
CA VAL A 13 -6.24 -10.44 45.24
C VAL A 13 -6.38 -11.51 46.31
N VAL A 14 -6.80 -11.14 47.52
CA VAL A 14 -6.97 -12.08 48.63
C VAL A 14 -8.36 -11.94 49.21
N GLU A 15 -9.08 -13.05 49.23
CA GLU A 15 -10.36 -13.17 49.90
C GLU A 15 -10.19 -13.45 51.39
N LEU A 16 -10.88 -12.66 52.22
CA LEU A 16 -10.96 -12.91 53.65
C LEU A 16 -11.95 -14.03 53.94
N GLY A 17 -11.45 -15.27 54.03
CA GLY A 17 -12.23 -16.39 54.56
C GLY A 17 -12.53 -16.23 56.06
N PRO A 18 -13.20 -17.23 56.70
CA PRO A 18 -13.66 -17.13 58.09
C PRO A 18 -12.53 -17.01 59.13
N ARG A 19 -11.28 -17.20 58.71
CA ARG A 19 -10.09 -17.20 59.58
C ARG A 19 -9.46 -15.83 59.77
N PHE A 20 -9.73 -14.87 58.89
CA PHE A 20 -9.06 -13.57 58.92
C PHE A 20 -10.08 -12.45 58.74
N SER A 21 -10.15 -11.54 59.71
CA SER A 21 -10.95 -10.32 59.61
C SER A 21 -10.23 -9.18 58.88
N ARG A 22 -8.91 -9.28 58.74
CA ARG A 22 -8.03 -8.37 58.00
C ARG A 22 -6.78 -9.12 57.55
N LEU A 23 -6.18 -8.70 56.43
CA LEU A 23 -4.90 -9.23 55.99
C LEU A 23 -3.80 -9.00 57.06
N PRO A 24 -2.98 -10.01 57.37
CA PRO A 24 -1.81 -9.85 58.24
C PRO A 24 -0.87 -8.75 57.74
N ALA A 25 -0.38 -7.92 58.66
CA ALA A 25 0.52 -6.80 58.33
C ALA A 25 1.76 -7.24 57.53
N SER A 26 2.30 -8.42 57.84
CA SER A 26 3.44 -9.01 57.13
C SER A 26 3.19 -9.23 55.63
N ILE A 27 1.96 -9.51 55.21
CA ILE A 27 1.61 -9.65 53.78
C ILE A 27 1.51 -8.28 53.12
N VAL A 28 0.91 -7.30 53.82
CA VAL A 28 0.75 -5.92 53.35
C VAL A 28 2.12 -5.27 53.15
N ASP A 29 3.00 -5.37 54.13
CA ASP A 29 4.34 -4.79 54.09
C ASP A 29 5.18 -5.45 52.98
N ALA A 30 5.07 -6.77 52.82
CA ALA A 30 5.76 -7.47 51.75
C ALA A 30 5.26 -7.10 50.34
N ALA A 31 3.96 -6.81 50.18
CA ALA A 31 3.39 -6.39 48.90
C ALA A 31 3.80 -4.95 48.57
N ARG A 32 3.74 -4.06 49.58
CA ARG A 32 4.19 -2.68 49.47
C ARG A 32 5.67 -2.58 49.12
N ALA A 33 6.53 -3.36 49.79
CA ALA A 33 7.96 -3.39 49.51
C ALA A 33 8.28 -3.93 48.10
N ALA A 34 7.41 -4.80 47.55
CA ALA A 34 7.55 -5.35 46.21
C ALA A 34 6.84 -4.51 45.12
N GLY A 35 6.18 -3.39 45.47
CA GLY A 35 5.40 -2.58 44.53
C GLY A 35 4.19 -3.30 43.92
N LEU A 36 3.75 -4.42 44.53
CA LEU A 36 2.68 -5.26 44.00
C LEU A 36 1.32 -4.79 44.54
N PRO A 37 0.36 -4.38 43.70
CA PRO A 37 -0.99 -4.04 44.14
C PRO A 37 -1.63 -5.20 44.90
N LEU A 38 -2.14 -4.92 46.11
CA LEU A 38 -2.80 -5.90 46.98
C LEU A 38 -4.25 -5.49 47.20
N VAL A 39 -5.19 -6.35 46.80
CA VAL A 39 -6.63 -6.11 46.92
C VAL A 39 -7.22 -7.08 47.93
N GLN A 40 -7.92 -6.55 48.93
CA GLN A 40 -8.62 -7.33 49.96
C GLN A 40 -10.12 -7.41 49.64
N LEU A 41 -10.64 -8.61 49.44
CA LEU A 41 -12.08 -8.84 49.27
C LEU A 41 -12.73 -9.15 50.63
N HIS A 42 -13.77 -8.39 50.97
CA HIS A 42 -14.49 -8.52 52.24
C HIS A 42 -15.71 -9.44 52.15
N ARG A 43 -15.99 -9.97 50.95
CA ARG A 43 -17.06 -10.91 50.65
C ARG A 43 -16.50 -11.97 49.71
N GLU A 44 -17.07 -13.16 49.77
CA GLU A 44 -16.76 -14.23 48.83
C GLU A 44 -17.12 -13.79 47.42
N VAL A 45 -16.14 -13.90 46.51
CA VAL A 45 -16.35 -13.62 45.09
C VAL A 45 -16.00 -14.91 44.33
N PRO A 46 -16.98 -15.57 43.69
CA PRO A 46 -16.71 -16.80 42.96
C PRO A 46 -15.60 -16.58 41.93
N PHE A 47 -14.53 -17.37 42.02
CA PHE A 47 -13.41 -17.29 41.08
C PHE A 47 -13.89 -17.40 39.63
N VAL A 48 -14.89 -18.26 39.38
CA VAL A 48 -15.54 -18.43 38.07
C VAL A 48 -16.08 -17.11 37.53
N ALA A 49 -16.83 -16.35 38.34
CA ALA A 49 -17.41 -15.07 37.93
C ALA A 49 -16.33 -14.02 37.58
N VAL A 50 -15.24 -13.96 38.36
CA VAL A 50 -14.11 -13.07 38.05
C VAL A 50 -13.44 -13.49 36.75
N THR A 51 -13.18 -14.78 36.56
CA THR A 51 -12.54 -15.27 35.34
C THR A 51 -13.43 -15.10 34.11
N GLU A 52 -14.75 -15.27 34.23
CA GLU A 52 -15.72 -15.06 33.15
C GLU A 52 -15.80 -13.59 32.74
N GLU A 53 -15.89 -12.67 33.69
CA GLU A 53 -15.87 -11.22 33.41
C GLU A 53 -14.55 -10.79 32.75
N VAL A 54 -13.41 -11.27 33.26
CA VAL A 54 -12.10 -10.96 32.67
C VAL A 54 -11.97 -11.54 31.26
N HIS A 55 -12.38 -12.79 31.03
CA HIS A 55 -12.35 -13.38 29.68
C HIS A 55 -13.32 -12.66 28.75
N THR A 56 -14.50 -12.29 29.23
CA THR A 56 -15.49 -11.50 28.47
C THR A 56 -14.89 -10.17 28.05
N GLU A 57 -14.26 -9.44 28.95
CA GLU A 57 -13.61 -8.15 28.64
C GLU A 57 -12.44 -8.31 27.65
N ILE A 58 -11.59 -9.33 27.83
CA ILE A 58 -10.47 -9.61 26.91
C ILE A 58 -10.99 -9.95 25.51
N VAL A 59 -11.99 -10.84 25.42
CA VAL A 59 -12.60 -11.24 24.15
C VAL A 59 -13.31 -10.07 23.49
N ASN A 60 -14.05 -9.27 24.26
CA ASN A 60 -14.75 -8.08 23.77
C ASN A 60 -13.77 -7.02 23.27
N GLY A 61 -12.63 -6.82 23.95
CA GLY A 61 -11.57 -5.91 23.50
C GLY A 61 -10.99 -6.31 22.15
N HIS A 62 -10.67 -7.60 21.96
CA HIS A 62 -10.19 -8.10 20.66
C HIS A 62 -11.27 -8.01 19.57
N TYR A 63 -12.53 -8.28 19.92
CA TYR A 63 -13.66 -8.16 19.01
C TYR A 63 -13.88 -6.70 18.57
N ALA A 64 -13.75 -5.74 19.50
CA ALA A 64 -13.91 -4.32 19.20
C ALA A 64 -12.85 -3.82 18.19
N LEU A 65 -11.59 -4.22 18.36
CA LEU A 65 -10.52 -3.88 17.39
C LEU A 65 -10.81 -4.48 16.01
N LEU A 66 -11.28 -5.73 15.97
CA LEU A 66 -11.65 -6.38 14.71
C LEU A 66 -12.82 -5.66 14.01
N GLN A 67 -13.85 -5.28 14.77
CA GLN A 67 -15.00 -4.53 14.27
C GLN A 67 -14.59 -3.16 13.70
N GLN A 68 -13.68 -2.44 14.38
CA GLN A 68 -13.15 -1.17 13.88
C GLN A 68 -12.39 -1.34 12.56
N ALA A 69 -11.50 -2.34 12.46
CA ALA A 69 -10.80 -2.64 11.21
C ALA A 69 -11.75 -3.13 10.11
N GLU A 70 -12.86 -3.78 10.45
CA GLU A 70 -13.91 -4.21 9.51
C GLU A 70 -14.69 -3.02 8.98
N GLU A 71 -14.98 -2.04 9.83
CA GLU A 71 -15.64 -0.83 9.38
C GLU A 71 -14.81 -0.06 8.35
N VAL A 72 -13.48 0.01 8.55
CA VAL A 72 -12.56 0.61 7.57
C VAL A 72 -12.61 -0.16 6.25
N HIS A 73 -12.52 -1.49 6.30
CA HIS A 73 -12.61 -2.33 5.11
C HIS A 73 -13.94 -2.12 4.37
N ARG A 74 -15.07 -2.14 5.08
CA ARG A 74 -16.41 -1.91 4.53
C ARG A 74 -16.54 -0.54 3.87
N ARG A 75 -16.02 0.52 4.50
CA ARG A 75 -16.01 1.87 3.93
C ARG A 75 -15.15 1.95 2.67
N ALA A 76 -13.96 1.34 2.69
CA ALA A 76 -13.07 1.30 1.54
C ALA A 76 -13.70 0.52 0.36
N THR A 77 -14.28 -0.65 0.64
CA THR A 77 -15.00 -1.45 -0.37
C THR A 77 -16.16 -0.66 -0.98
N ARG A 78 -16.97 0.03 -0.16
CA ARG A 78 -18.05 0.88 -0.68
C ARG A 78 -17.52 2.00 -1.58
N ALA A 79 -16.47 2.70 -1.15
CA ALA A 79 -15.85 3.76 -1.94
C ALA A 79 -15.36 3.27 -3.31
N LEU A 80 -14.79 2.05 -3.37
CA LEU A 80 -14.39 1.43 -4.63
C LEU A 80 -15.60 1.06 -5.52
N LEU A 81 -16.67 0.51 -4.93
CA LEU A 81 -17.90 0.18 -5.66
C LEU A 81 -18.60 1.42 -6.22
N ASP A 82 -18.46 2.57 -5.55
CA ASP A 82 -18.97 3.87 -6.01
C ASP A 82 -18.08 4.52 -7.10
N GLY A 83 -17.08 3.78 -7.61
CA GLY A 83 -16.16 4.24 -8.67
C GLY A 83 -14.93 4.99 -8.14
N GLY A 84 -14.68 4.98 -6.83
CA GLY A 84 -13.46 5.50 -6.24
C GLY A 84 -12.24 4.64 -6.57
N GLY A 85 -11.05 5.20 -6.38
CA GLY A 85 -9.78 4.53 -6.62
C GLY A 85 -8.87 4.53 -5.39
N VAL A 86 -7.57 4.37 -5.65
CA VAL A 86 -6.52 4.39 -4.61
C VAL A 86 -6.60 5.62 -3.68
N PRO A 87 -6.77 6.87 -4.18
CA PRO A 87 -6.81 8.03 -3.31
C PRO A 87 -7.91 7.99 -2.23
N GLN A 88 -9.10 7.48 -2.58
CA GLN A 88 -10.24 7.40 -1.67
C GLN A 88 -10.02 6.38 -0.55
N VAL A 89 -9.44 5.22 -0.90
CA VAL A 89 -9.08 4.19 0.10
C VAL A 89 -8.01 4.72 1.06
N LEU A 90 -6.99 5.42 0.55
CA LEU A 90 -5.96 6.03 1.38
C LEU A 90 -6.52 7.14 2.28
N GLY A 91 -7.46 7.94 1.79
CA GLY A 91 -8.15 8.96 2.59
C GLY A 91 -8.92 8.36 3.77
N ILE A 92 -9.67 7.28 3.54
CA ILE A 92 -10.39 6.56 4.61
C ILE A 92 -9.42 6.05 5.68
N LEU A 93 -8.26 5.53 5.26
CA LEU A 93 -7.24 5.05 6.19
C LEU A 93 -6.54 6.19 6.95
N ALA A 94 -6.26 7.31 6.27
CA ALA A 94 -5.69 8.50 6.89
C ALA A 94 -6.62 9.07 7.96
N ASP A 95 -7.92 9.18 7.66
CA ASP A 95 -8.94 9.62 8.61
C ASP A 95 -9.08 8.65 9.79
N PHE A 96 -9.05 7.33 9.53
CA PHE A 96 -9.16 6.33 10.59
C PHE A 96 -7.96 6.34 11.55
N THR A 97 -6.75 6.48 11.00
CA THR A 97 -5.52 6.46 11.79
C THR A 97 -5.12 7.83 12.34
N ALA A 98 -5.84 8.89 11.94
CA ALA A 98 -5.51 10.29 12.20
C ALA A 98 -4.07 10.68 11.78
N ASN A 99 -3.50 9.96 10.83
CA ASN A 99 -2.10 10.03 10.45
C ASN A 99 -1.96 10.00 8.92
N PRO A 100 -0.92 10.61 8.34
CA PRO A 100 -0.70 10.57 6.90
C PRO A 100 -0.34 9.16 6.44
N VAL A 101 -0.82 8.83 5.24
CA VAL A 101 -0.68 7.52 4.60
C VAL A 101 -0.11 7.70 3.20
N PHE A 102 0.89 6.90 2.87
CA PHE A 102 1.56 6.92 1.58
C PHE A 102 1.50 5.56 0.92
N LEU A 103 1.41 5.55 -0.39
CA LEU A 103 1.61 4.38 -1.22
C LEU A 103 2.83 4.60 -2.08
N GLU A 104 3.85 3.76 -1.92
CA GLU A 104 5.11 3.84 -2.67
C GLU A 104 5.33 2.58 -3.52
N THR A 105 6.14 2.68 -4.57
CA THR A 105 6.67 1.51 -5.27
C THR A 105 7.65 0.75 -4.36
N PRO A 106 8.00 -0.51 -4.68
CA PRO A 106 9.05 -1.24 -3.96
C PRO A 106 10.39 -0.49 -3.90
N ASP A 107 10.66 0.32 -4.91
CA ASP A 107 11.87 1.15 -5.04
C ASP A 107 11.78 2.50 -4.27
N GLY A 108 10.68 2.75 -3.54
CA GLY A 108 10.49 3.96 -2.74
C GLY A 108 10.06 5.20 -3.53
N GLN A 109 9.50 5.02 -4.73
CA GLN A 109 8.87 6.11 -5.47
C GLN A 109 7.44 6.31 -4.97
N LEU A 110 7.11 7.54 -4.55
CA LEU A 110 5.75 7.87 -4.14
C LEU A 110 4.78 7.72 -5.32
N LEU A 111 3.73 6.93 -5.13
CA LEU A 111 2.61 6.80 -6.07
C LEU A 111 1.44 7.70 -5.66
N TYR A 112 1.06 7.64 -4.39
CA TYR A 112 -0.06 8.39 -3.83
C TYR A 112 0.20 8.78 -2.38
N ALA A 113 -0.36 9.90 -1.96
CA ALA A 113 -0.35 10.36 -0.58
C ALA A 113 -1.76 10.79 -0.16
N ALA A 114 -2.12 10.52 1.09
CA ALA A 114 -3.33 11.00 1.72
C ALA A 114 -3.03 11.50 3.13
N SER A 115 -3.77 12.52 3.56
CA SER A 115 -3.71 13.06 4.91
C SER A 115 -5.12 13.33 5.42
N THR A 116 -5.22 13.61 6.72
CA THR A 116 -6.50 13.86 7.38
C THR A 116 -7.15 15.13 6.82
N GLY A 117 -8.43 15.05 6.48
CA GLY A 117 -9.18 16.21 5.98
C GLY A 117 -9.47 17.29 7.02
N THR A 118 -9.17 17.03 8.30
CA THR A 118 -9.59 17.81 9.48
C THR A 118 -8.47 18.15 10.47
N GLY A 119 -7.20 17.88 10.13
CA GLY A 119 -6.06 18.31 10.95
C GLY A 119 -5.82 19.83 10.88
N PRO A 120 -5.25 20.46 11.92
CA PRO A 120 -4.85 21.86 11.84
C PRO A 120 -3.88 22.03 10.67
N VAL A 121 -4.00 23.13 9.91
CA VAL A 121 -3.07 23.51 8.84
C VAL A 121 -1.62 23.27 9.32
N GLY A 122 -0.83 22.49 8.58
CA GLY A 122 0.62 22.55 8.77
C GLY A 122 1.47 21.31 8.53
N ALA A 123 1.20 20.48 7.51
CA ALA A 123 2.27 19.87 6.71
C ALA A 123 1.65 19.32 5.42
N ASP A 124 2.15 19.78 4.28
CA ASP A 124 1.86 19.14 2.99
C ASP A 124 2.33 17.67 3.08
N PRO A 125 1.49 16.66 2.77
CA PRO A 125 1.88 15.26 2.77
C PRO A 125 3.18 15.02 1.99
N LEU A 126 3.41 15.78 0.92
CA LEU A 126 4.64 15.72 0.13
C LEU A 126 5.87 16.18 0.93
N GLN A 127 5.77 17.23 1.74
CA GLN A 127 6.86 17.69 2.60
C GLN A 127 7.19 16.68 3.71
N VAL A 128 6.16 16.06 4.30
CA VAL A 128 6.34 14.97 5.29
C VAL A 128 7.08 13.80 4.64
N TRP A 129 6.69 13.46 3.42
CA TRP A 129 7.27 12.36 2.68
C TRP A 129 8.72 12.68 2.20
N GLU A 130 9.00 13.91 1.75
CA GLU A 130 10.35 14.36 1.34
C GLU A 130 11.34 14.33 2.51
N GLY A 131 10.91 14.83 3.68
CA GLY A 131 11.71 14.75 4.91
C GLY A 131 12.03 13.31 5.30
N MET A 132 11.09 12.39 5.10
CA MET A 132 11.31 10.96 5.34
C MET A 132 12.28 10.33 4.33
N ARG A 133 12.14 10.61 3.03
CA ARG A 133 13.03 10.03 2.00
C ARG A 133 14.49 10.36 2.29
N GLY A 134 14.77 11.60 2.69
CA GLY A 134 16.12 12.04 3.06
C GLY A 134 16.71 11.22 4.22
N ASP A 135 15.88 10.90 5.22
CA ASP A 135 16.29 10.17 6.43
C ASP A 135 16.38 8.64 6.20
N ARG A 136 15.61 8.11 5.23
CA ARG A 136 15.58 6.69 4.85
C ARG A 136 16.72 6.30 3.91
N ALA A 137 17.14 7.18 3.01
CA ALA A 137 18.35 6.97 2.21
C ALA A 137 19.63 6.80 3.06
N ALA A 138 19.60 7.31 4.30
CA ALA A 138 20.67 7.18 5.28
C ALA A 138 20.52 5.98 6.24
N ARG A 139 19.41 5.21 6.19
CA ARG A 139 19.10 4.14 7.15
C ARG A 139 18.61 2.85 6.48
N GLU A 140 19.17 1.71 6.88
CA GLU A 140 18.74 0.37 6.42
C GLU A 140 17.39 -0.08 7.03
N SER A 141 16.88 0.61 8.05
CA SER A 141 15.66 0.24 8.79
C SER A 141 14.53 1.27 8.65
N PRO A 142 13.26 0.86 8.80
CA PRO A 142 12.13 1.79 8.76
C PRO A 142 12.29 2.89 9.81
N PRO A 143 11.87 4.13 9.51
CA PRO A 143 11.90 5.20 10.50
C PRO A 143 11.09 4.81 11.74
N VAL A 144 11.61 5.16 12.92
CA VAL A 144 10.94 4.89 14.21
C VAL A 144 9.56 5.54 14.18
N GLY A 145 8.51 4.75 14.44
CA GLY A 145 7.12 5.23 14.37
C GLY A 145 6.44 5.08 13.01
N ALA A 146 7.06 4.39 12.04
CA ALA A 146 6.42 4.02 10.78
C ALA A 146 5.89 2.58 10.80
N LEU A 147 4.71 2.39 10.23
CA LEU A 147 4.10 1.10 9.94
C LEU A 147 4.16 0.86 8.43
N LEU A 148 4.79 -0.25 8.04
CA LEU A 148 4.88 -0.68 6.65
C LEU A 148 4.00 -1.92 6.44
N VAL A 149 3.22 -1.91 5.37
CA VAL A 149 2.40 -3.04 4.93
C VAL A 149 2.62 -3.22 3.43
N ASP A 150 3.05 -4.41 3.03
CA ASP A 150 3.25 -4.71 1.62
C ASP A 150 1.91 -4.95 0.91
N VAL A 151 1.77 -4.39 -0.29
CA VAL A 151 0.62 -4.58 -1.17
C VAL A 151 0.95 -5.68 -2.18
N PRO A 152 0.24 -6.82 -2.16
CA PRO A 152 0.49 -7.94 -3.06
C PRO A 152 0.34 -7.56 -4.54
N GLY A 153 1.23 -8.07 -5.39
CA GLY A 153 1.29 -7.71 -6.81
C GLY A 153 0.69 -8.67 -7.81
N GLY A 154 0.33 -9.89 -7.38
CA GLY A 154 -0.32 -10.87 -8.26
C GLY A 154 0.58 -11.26 -9.44
N GLY A 155 1.42 -12.26 -9.21
CA GLY A 155 2.28 -12.87 -10.22
C GLY A 155 2.53 -14.34 -9.86
N PRO A 156 3.16 -15.12 -10.76
CA PRO A 156 3.53 -16.51 -10.47
C PRO A 156 4.48 -16.61 -9.26
N ASP A 157 5.24 -15.55 -8.98
CA ASP A 157 6.02 -15.42 -7.75
C ASP A 157 5.08 -15.08 -6.57
N THR A 158 4.85 -16.10 -5.74
CA THR A 158 4.07 -16.01 -4.51
C THR A 158 4.83 -15.13 -3.52
N GLY A 159 4.62 -13.82 -3.58
CA GLY A 159 5.33 -12.83 -2.74
C GLY A 159 5.76 -11.55 -3.44
N ALA A 160 5.51 -11.40 -4.75
CA ALA A 160 5.83 -10.16 -5.46
C ALA A 160 5.08 -8.96 -4.84
N VAL A 161 5.83 -8.03 -4.26
CA VAL A 161 5.30 -6.78 -3.70
C VAL A 161 5.14 -5.76 -4.84
N ARG A 162 3.92 -5.23 -5.03
CA ARG A 162 3.65 -4.25 -6.09
C ARG A 162 3.77 -2.82 -5.62
N ALA A 163 3.40 -2.60 -4.36
CA ALA A 163 3.49 -1.31 -3.71
C ALA A 163 3.66 -1.55 -2.21
N ARG A 164 4.02 -0.51 -1.48
CA ARG A 164 4.12 -0.53 -0.03
C ARG A 164 3.28 0.61 0.54
N LEU A 165 2.44 0.25 1.49
CA LEU A 165 1.66 1.19 2.27
C LEU A 165 2.50 1.63 3.47
N VAL A 166 2.64 2.94 3.66
CA VAL A 166 3.45 3.55 4.72
C VAL A 166 2.55 4.45 5.56
N LEU A 167 2.40 4.15 6.83
CA LEU A 167 1.70 4.99 7.79
C LEU A 167 2.72 5.57 8.77
N LEU A 168 2.63 6.87 9.04
CA LEU A 168 3.56 7.57 9.93
C LEU A 168 2.85 8.08 11.18
N ALA A 169 3.39 7.78 12.35
CA ALA A 169 2.92 8.32 13.62
C ALA A 169 3.28 9.82 13.77
N VAL A 170 2.64 10.71 13.00
CA VAL A 170 2.86 12.16 13.04
C VAL A 170 1.97 12.82 14.09
N SER A 171 0.67 12.50 14.09
CA SER A 171 -0.31 13.11 14.98
C SER A 171 -0.52 12.31 16.26
N GLY A 172 -0.23 11.00 16.22
CA GLY A 172 -0.45 10.09 17.35
C GLY A 172 0.14 8.70 17.12
N PRO A 173 0.27 7.89 18.20
CA PRO A 173 0.88 6.59 18.13
C PRO A 173 0.07 5.61 17.26
N LEU A 174 0.77 4.72 16.56
CA LEU A 174 0.14 3.66 15.78
C LEU A 174 -0.19 2.46 16.68
N ALA A 175 -1.46 2.05 16.66
CA ALA A 175 -1.96 0.91 17.42
C ALA A 175 -2.12 -0.35 16.56
N THR A 176 -2.41 -1.49 17.18
CA THR A 176 -2.65 -2.78 16.50
C THR A 176 -3.80 -2.69 15.51
N VAL A 177 -4.87 -1.95 15.83
CA VAL A 177 -6.02 -1.76 14.93
C VAL A 177 -5.64 -1.00 13.65
N HIS A 178 -4.67 -0.08 13.70
CA HIS A 178 -4.18 0.62 12.51
C HIS A 178 -3.46 -0.34 11.56
N ARG A 179 -2.67 -1.29 12.10
CA ARG A 179 -2.07 -2.38 11.31
C ARG A 179 -3.14 -3.25 10.66
N MET A 180 -4.13 -3.70 11.42
CA MET A 180 -5.20 -4.54 10.89
C MET A 180 -5.98 -3.84 9.76
N ALA A 181 -6.29 -2.55 9.93
CA ALA A 181 -6.95 -1.75 8.91
C ALA A 181 -6.06 -1.57 7.65
N ALA A 182 -4.77 -1.31 7.85
CA ALA A 182 -3.79 -1.17 6.77
C ALA A 182 -3.61 -2.48 5.96
N GLU A 183 -3.54 -3.63 6.61
CA GLU A 183 -3.46 -4.95 5.96
C GLU A 183 -4.70 -5.25 5.10
N ARG A 184 -5.88 -4.92 5.61
CA ARG A 184 -7.14 -5.07 4.85
C ARG A 184 -7.22 -4.11 3.67
N ALA A 185 -6.77 -2.86 3.86
CA ALA A 185 -6.68 -1.88 2.79
C ALA A 185 -5.66 -2.32 1.72
N ALA A 186 -4.52 -2.89 2.12
CA ALA A 186 -3.52 -3.42 1.19
C ALA A 186 -4.09 -4.51 0.29
N GLY A 187 -4.94 -5.41 0.81
CA GLY A 187 -5.66 -6.39 -0.01
C GLY A 187 -6.57 -5.75 -1.07
N LEU A 188 -7.32 -4.70 -0.71
CA LEU A 188 -8.17 -3.96 -1.65
C LEU A 188 -7.33 -3.20 -2.69
N LEU A 189 -6.29 -2.50 -2.26
CA LEU A 189 -5.37 -1.77 -3.13
C LEU A 189 -4.69 -2.71 -4.12
N ALA A 190 -4.33 -3.93 -3.70
CA ALA A 190 -3.78 -4.94 -4.59
C ALA A 190 -4.74 -5.22 -5.75
N VAL A 191 -6.02 -5.45 -5.48
CA VAL A 191 -7.04 -5.70 -6.51
C VAL A 191 -7.15 -4.51 -7.47
N VAL A 192 -7.26 -3.29 -6.95
CA VAL A 192 -7.38 -2.07 -7.77
C VAL A 192 -6.15 -1.87 -8.67
N LEU A 193 -4.94 -2.06 -8.12
CA LEU A 193 -3.70 -1.94 -8.88
C LEU A 193 -3.55 -3.07 -9.92
N MET A 194 -4.05 -4.27 -9.63
CA MET A 194 -4.08 -5.37 -10.59
C MET A 194 -5.04 -5.08 -11.75
N GLN A 195 -6.24 -4.58 -11.48
CA GLN A 195 -7.21 -4.21 -12.51
C GLN A 195 -6.64 -3.15 -13.45
N ALA A 196 -6.09 -2.07 -12.89
CA ALA A 196 -5.44 -1.02 -13.69
C ALA A 196 -4.31 -1.57 -14.58
N ARG A 197 -3.53 -2.55 -14.10
CA ARG A 197 -2.51 -3.23 -14.91
C ARG A 197 -3.14 -4.04 -16.04
N GLN A 198 -4.20 -4.79 -15.78
CA GLN A 198 -4.86 -5.60 -16.81
C GLN A 198 -5.49 -4.73 -17.90
N GLU A 199 -6.09 -3.60 -17.53
CA GLU A 199 -6.62 -2.63 -18.49
C GLU A 199 -5.52 -2.04 -19.37
N GLU A 200 -4.39 -1.60 -18.77
CA GLU A 200 -3.25 -1.08 -19.54
C GLU A 200 -2.63 -2.16 -20.44
N GLU A 201 -2.54 -3.40 -19.96
CA GLU A 201 -2.05 -4.52 -20.76
C GLU A 201 -2.97 -4.83 -21.95
N LEU A 202 -4.29 -4.81 -21.75
CA LEU A 202 -5.27 -4.95 -22.82
C LEU A 202 -5.16 -3.79 -23.82
N ALA A 203 -5.03 -2.55 -23.35
CA ALA A 203 -4.82 -1.39 -24.21
C ALA A 203 -3.50 -1.49 -25.01
N ALA A 204 -2.43 -1.95 -24.37
CA ALA A 204 -1.14 -2.20 -25.03
C ALA A 204 -1.23 -3.31 -26.08
N ARG A 205 -2.01 -4.37 -25.84
CA ARG A 205 -2.29 -5.41 -26.85
C ARG A 205 -3.07 -4.86 -28.02
N GLY A 206 -4.12 -4.08 -27.78
CA GLY A 206 -4.89 -3.42 -28.86
C GLY A 206 -4.03 -2.50 -29.72
N ARG A 207 -3.11 -1.74 -29.12
CA ARG A 207 -2.09 -0.97 -29.84
C ARG A 207 -1.15 -1.86 -30.67
N GLY A 208 -0.75 -3.01 -30.11
CA GLY A 208 0.11 -3.99 -30.78
C GLY A 208 -0.57 -4.63 -31.99
N ASP A 209 -1.85 -4.96 -31.88
CA ASP A 209 -2.66 -5.53 -32.97
C ASP A 209 -2.82 -4.52 -34.09
N PHE A 210 -3.18 -3.26 -33.78
CA PHE A 210 -3.22 -2.18 -34.77
C PHE A 210 -1.89 -2.01 -35.51
N LEU A 211 -0.76 -1.95 -34.79
CA LEU A 211 0.56 -1.78 -35.42
C LEU A 211 0.94 -2.98 -36.30
N THR A 212 0.51 -4.19 -35.91
CA THR A 212 0.73 -5.41 -36.69
C THR A 212 -0.11 -5.41 -37.97
N ASP A 213 -1.39 -5.06 -37.84
CA ASP A 213 -2.31 -4.95 -38.98
C ASP A 213 -1.88 -3.87 -39.97
N LEU A 214 -1.34 -2.75 -39.46
CA LEU A 214 -0.75 -1.71 -40.28
C LEU A 214 0.50 -2.21 -41.03
N ALA A 215 1.39 -2.95 -40.35
CA ALA A 215 2.60 -3.50 -40.96
C ALA A 215 2.31 -4.59 -42.01
N GLU A 216 1.23 -5.34 -41.83
CA GLU A 216 0.78 -6.38 -42.76
C GLU A 216 -0.12 -5.85 -43.90
N GLY A 217 -0.41 -4.54 -43.92
CA GLY A 217 -1.25 -3.92 -44.93
C GLY A 217 -2.73 -4.29 -44.84
N ARG A 218 -3.20 -4.75 -43.67
CA ARG A 218 -4.61 -5.04 -43.40
C ARG A 218 -5.44 -3.78 -43.16
N ILE A 219 -4.80 -2.66 -42.86
CA ILE A 219 -5.43 -1.36 -42.65
C ILE A 219 -5.15 -0.47 -43.87
N THR A 220 -6.19 0.18 -44.38
CA THR A 220 -6.03 1.11 -45.49
C THR A 220 -5.30 2.38 -45.04
N PRO A 221 -4.53 3.05 -45.92
CA PRO A 221 -3.85 4.30 -45.57
C PRO A 221 -4.81 5.43 -45.14
N GLU A 222 -6.05 5.41 -45.61
CA GLU A 222 -7.09 6.41 -45.30
C GLU A 222 -7.66 6.21 -43.88
N ASP A 223 -7.80 4.97 -43.42
CA ASP A 223 -8.35 4.63 -42.11
C ASP A 223 -7.32 4.70 -40.97
N ALA A 224 -6.04 4.43 -41.29
CA ALA A 224 -4.98 4.33 -40.29
C ALA A 224 -4.85 5.56 -39.36
N PRO A 225 -4.92 6.82 -39.86
CA PRO A 225 -4.85 7.99 -38.99
C PRO A 225 -6.06 8.16 -38.06
N ALA A 226 -7.24 7.67 -38.45
CA ALA A 226 -8.42 7.72 -37.59
C ALA A 226 -8.30 6.71 -36.44
N GLN A 227 -7.89 5.48 -36.73
CA GLN A 227 -7.68 4.44 -35.72
C GLN A 227 -6.53 4.77 -34.76
N ALA A 228 -5.41 5.30 -35.27
CA ALA A 228 -4.30 5.77 -34.46
C ALA A 228 -4.73 6.85 -33.45
N ARG A 229 -5.60 7.78 -33.86
CA ARG A 229 -6.15 8.84 -32.98
C ARG A 229 -7.01 8.27 -31.85
N VAL A 230 -7.78 7.21 -32.09
CA VAL A 230 -8.56 6.51 -31.06
C VAL A 230 -7.64 5.87 -30.02
N LEU A 231 -6.50 5.36 -30.46
CA LEU A 231 -5.46 4.79 -29.60
C LEU A 231 -4.56 5.85 -28.92
N GLY A 232 -4.91 7.13 -29.02
CA GLY A 232 -4.19 8.23 -28.38
C GLY A 232 -2.97 8.74 -29.13
N PHE A 233 -2.69 8.25 -30.35
CA PHE A 233 -1.53 8.67 -31.13
C PHE A 233 -1.87 9.80 -32.09
N ARG A 234 -1.17 10.93 -31.94
CA ARG A 234 -1.35 12.16 -32.74
C ARG A 234 0.01 12.72 -33.15
N PRO A 235 0.67 12.15 -34.18
CA PRO A 235 2.01 12.55 -34.56
C PRO A 235 2.07 13.90 -35.31
N GLY A 236 0.94 14.46 -35.74
CA GLY A 236 0.94 15.62 -36.65
C GLY A 236 1.54 15.24 -38.01
N ASP A 237 2.21 16.20 -38.66
CA ASP A 237 2.82 16.00 -40.00
C ASP A 237 4.28 15.52 -39.93
N THR A 238 4.70 15.00 -38.77
CA THR A 238 6.08 14.51 -38.60
C THR A 238 6.31 13.18 -39.31
N PRO A 239 7.50 12.94 -39.90
CA PRO A 239 7.83 11.64 -40.45
C PRO A 239 7.76 10.56 -39.35
N LEU A 240 7.22 9.39 -39.68
CA LEU A 240 7.04 8.30 -38.74
C LEU A 240 8.13 7.25 -38.89
N LEU A 241 8.68 6.77 -37.76
CA LEU A 241 9.63 5.66 -37.71
C LEU A 241 8.98 4.44 -37.04
N PRO A 242 8.71 3.36 -37.79
CA PRO A 242 8.33 2.08 -37.20
C PRO A 242 9.57 1.39 -36.60
N VAL A 243 9.43 0.91 -35.37
CA VAL A 243 10.47 0.14 -34.67
C VAL A 243 9.83 -1.12 -34.08
N VAL A 244 10.51 -2.25 -34.16
CA VAL A 244 10.08 -3.47 -33.46
C VAL A 244 11.21 -3.90 -32.55
N MET A 245 10.96 -3.86 -31.24
CA MET A 245 11.88 -4.41 -30.27
C MET A 245 11.52 -5.87 -29.97
N ARG A 246 12.54 -6.71 -29.83
CA ARG A 246 12.41 -8.10 -29.37
C ARG A 246 13.14 -8.23 -28.04
N LEU A 247 12.46 -8.63 -26.97
CA LEU A 247 13.17 -8.93 -25.73
C LEU A 247 13.86 -10.27 -25.81
N ALA A 248 15.01 -10.35 -25.14
CA ALA A 248 15.67 -11.63 -24.90
C ALA A 248 14.73 -12.53 -24.07
N PRO A 249 14.68 -13.84 -24.36
CA PRO A 249 13.86 -14.80 -23.60
C PRO A 249 14.19 -14.80 -22.10
N GLU A 250 15.45 -14.55 -21.76
CA GLU A 250 15.97 -14.47 -20.39
C GLU A 250 15.39 -13.29 -19.59
N LEU A 251 14.98 -12.22 -20.27
CA LEU A 251 14.36 -11.01 -19.69
C LEU A 251 12.82 -11.07 -19.73
N SER A 252 12.26 -12.19 -20.20
CA SER A 252 10.81 -12.39 -20.38
C SER A 252 10.17 -13.34 -19.34
N PRO A 253 10.40 -13.22 -18.02
CA PRO A 253 9.41 -13.75 -17.09
C PRO A 253 8.11 -12.95 -17.29
N SER A 254 7.00 -13.68 -17.27
CA SER A 254 5.62 -13.27 -17.51
C SER A 254 5.22 -12.00 -16.74
N GLY A 255 5.58 -10.83 -17.23
CA GLY A 255 5.26 -9.56 -16.57
C GLY A 255 6.21 -8.38 -16.79
N ASN A 256 7.40 -8.58 -17.37
CA ASN A 256 8.41 -7.52 -17.45
C ASN A 256 8.20 -6.50 -18.61
N TRP A 257 7.33 -6.81 -19.57
CA TRP A 257 7.04 -5.93 -20.71
C TRP A 257 6.41 -4.60 -20.30
N ALA A 258 5.53 -4.61 -19.30
CA ALA A 258 4.86 -3.40 -18.85
C ALA A 258 5.83 -2.39 -18.23
N LEU A 259 6.85 -2.88 -17.52
CA LEU A 259 7.90 -2.03 -16.94
C LEU A 259 8.77 -1.43 -18.04
N LEU A 260 9.23 -2.24 -18.99
CA LEU A 260 10.01 -1.77 -20.13
C LEU A 260 9.22 -0.78 -21.00
N ALA A 261 7.99 -1.14 -21.34
CA ALA A 261 7.10 -0.30 -22.14
C ALA A 261 6.89 1.06 -21.47
N ARG A 262 6.66 1.07 -20.15
CA ARG A 262 6.53 2.29 -19.39
C ARG A 262 7.81 3.12 -19.38
N ALA A 263 8.96 2.50 -19.13
CA ALA A 263 10.25 3.20 -19.15
C ALA A 263 10.52 3.84 -20.53
N VAL A 264 10.29 3.10 -21.62
CA VAL A 264 10.45 3.61 -22.98
C VAL A 264 9.47 4.74 -23.28
N LEU A 265 8.21 4.62 -22.86
CA LEU A 265 7.22 5.69 -22.99
C LEU A 265 7.61 6.94 -22.20
N GLU A 266 8.06 6.79 -20.95
CA GLU A 266 8.50 7.90 -20.09
C GLU A 266 9.72 8.61 -20.69
N GLU A 267 10.73 7.87 -21.14
CA GLU A 267 11.92 8.42 -21.79
C GLU A 267 11.57 9.18 -23.08
N LEU A 268 10.78 8.58 -23.97
CA LEU A 268 10.37 9.22 -25.22
C LEU A 268 9.45 10.43 -25.01
N ALA A 269 8.56 10.37 -24.01
CA ALA A 269 7.72 11.48 -23.62
C ALA A 269 8.55 12.64 -23.02
N SER A 270 9.62 12.33 -22.26
CA SER A 270 10.52 13.35 -21.70
C SER A 270 11.21 14.18 -22.79
N VAL A 271 11.50 13.57 -23.93
CA VAL A 271 12.01 14.23 -25.14
C VAL A 271 10.91 14.64 -26.11
N GLY A 272 9.65 14.67 -25.68
CA GLY A 272 8.51 15.15 -26.47
C GLY A 272 8.30 14.43 -27.82
N VAL A 273 8.71 13.17 -27.93
CA VAL A 273 8.52 12.34 -29.12
C VAL A 273 7.16 11.66 -29.02
N PRO A 274 6.21 11.94 -29.94
CA PRO A 274 4.97 11.19 -30.00
C PRO A 274 5.27 9.71 -30.24
N VAL A 275 4.71 8.83 -29.42
CA VAL A 275 4.94 7.39 -29.54
C VAL A 275 3.64 6.61 -29.38
N LEU A 276 3.43 5.64 -30.26
CA LEU A 276 2.45 4.58 -30.08
C LEU A 276 3.21 3.27 -29.83
N LEU A 277 3.08 2.72 -28.63
CA LEU A 277 3.72 1.48 -28.21
C LEU A 277 2.67 0.40 -28.00
N GLY A 278 2.87 -0.78 -28.60
CA GLY A 278 2.06 -1.96 -28.36
C GLY A 278 2.86 -3.15 -27.86
N VAL A 279 2.19 -4.18 -27.36
CA VAL A 279 2.84 -5.43 -26.93
C VAL A 279 2.23 -6.65 -27.61
N ARG A 280 3.06 -7.61 -28.00
CA ARG A 280 2.68 -8.91 -28.56
C ARG A 280 3.30 -10.03 -27.72
N PRO A 281 2.68 -10.40 -26.59
CA PRO A 281 3.28 -11.33 -25.63
C PRO A 281 3.58 -12.71 -26.24
N VAL A 282 2.70 -13.21 -27.12
CA VAL A 282 2.85 -14.50 -27.79
C VAL A 282 4.07 -14.53 -28.72
N GLU A 283 4.42 -13.40 -29.32
CA GLU A 283 5.52 -13.30 -30.29
C GLU A 283 6.81 -12.74 -29.69
N GLY A 284 6.78 -12.28 -28.43
CA GLY A 284 7.91 -11.62 -27.79
C GLY A 284 8.33 -10.31 -28.47
N ARG A 285 7.37 -9.58 -29.05
CA ARG A 285 7.61 -8.33 -29.80
C ARG A 285 6.94 -7.14 -29.14
N VAL A 286 7.60 -5.98 -29.19
CA VAL A 286 7.06 -4.67 -28.82
C VAL A 286 7.14 -3.80 -30.07
N PRO A 287 6.07 -3.71 -30.87
CA PRO A 287 6.01 -2.76 -31.96
C PRO A 287 5.84 -1.33 -31.42
N LEU A 288 6.52 -0.39 -32.05
CA LEU A 288 6.45 1.04 -31.77
C LEU A 288 6.33 1.81 -33.08
N LEU A 289 5.62 2.93 -33.00
CA LEU A 289 5.58 3.93 -34.05
C LEU A 289 5.92 5.29 -33.44
N LEU A 290 7.02 5.88 -33.89
CA LEU A 290 7.60 7.11 -33.35
C LEU A 290 7.39 8.27 -34.32
N GLY A 291 6.97 9.43 -33.81
CA GLY A 291 7.00 10.69 -34.55
C GLY A 291 8.39 11.31 -34.50
N LEU A 292 9.09 11.34 -35.63
CA LEU A 292 10.42 11.93 -35.71
C LEU A 292 10.32 13.45 -35.81
N ARG A 293 11.04 14.17 -34.95
CA ARG A 293 11.21 15.62 -35.08
C ARG A 293 11.81 15.98 -36.44
N SER A 294 11.54 17.21 -36.87
CA SER A 294 12.15 17.78 -38.08
C SER A 294 13.67 17.79 -37.93
N GLU A 295 14.40 17.68 -39.04
CA GLU A 295 15.87 17.51 -39.03
C GLU A 295 16.59 18.65 -38.28
N GLY A 296 16.06 19.88 -38.32
CA GLY A 296 16.60 21.04 -37.61
C GLY A 296 16.35 21.09 -36.09
N GLU A 297 15.46 20.25 -35.57
CA GLU A 297 15.12 20.17 -34.13
C GLU A 297 15.75 18.96 -33.44
N ARG A 298 16.52 18.16 -34.19
CA ARG A 298 17.27 17.01 -33.67
C ARG A 298 18.58 17.51 -33.07
N THR A 299 18.62 17.68 -31.75
CA THR A 299 19.90 17.73 -31.05
C THR A 299 20.55 16.35 -31.13
N ALA A 300 21.80 16.28 -31.59
CA ALA A 300 22.57 15.05 -31.50
C ALA A 300 22.72 14.69 -30.01
N VAL A 301 22.03 13.64 -29.57
CA VAL A 301 22.14 13.07 -28.23
C VAL A 301 22.58 11.63 -28.38
N ALA A 302 23.79 11.43 -28.92
CA ALA A 302 24.54 10.18 -28.85
C ALA A 302 25.94 10.41 -29.47
N ASP A 303 26.97 10.37 -28.63
CA ASP A 303 28.31 9.87 -28.99
C ASP A 303 28.39 8.40 -28.55
#